data_AF-A0A960AYC0-F1
#
_entry.id   AF-A0A960AYC0-F1
#
_cell.length_a   1.000
_cell.length_b   1.000
_cell.length_c   1.000
_cell.angle_alpha   90.00
_cell.angle_beta   90.00
_cell.angle_gamma   90.00
#
_symmetry.space_group_name_H-M   'P 1'
#
loop_
_entity.id
_entity.type
_entity.pdbx_description
1 polymer ?
#
loop_
_entity_poly.entity_id
_entity_poly.type
_entity_poly.pdbx_seq_one_letter_code
_entity_poly.pdbx_strand_id
1 'polypeptide(L)'
;MNTIDDLRATLQHHAADLPDELDHARSASVHQRVRVARQRRRAVVAGGIASALAVTVGGVGLAALVSHRSSELRPLAGHTPPARMTSLGFGYSFVEGKAGDGTVTIDFDASDSPRLVSWAGSSAGAVEVEVRDQQIGDASDFGNFTTISPGETGPVTVTGRGKVALAVYRLDTLAPGVTGDGSVFRDEVAGDSLLGAAFGDASHPVRLQVSSPTGRLRLASTCRHAPSGTWLTVEVDGEMTTSGECYGDHGDVDAGVGGGTFDIDTGTHTVTSRLTQGMDGPAVEAAPGLEFGVGVYAAARPVTADSPFQMDPQIEYDGHVWAWSRSSAGAPGAPSFHTQLHDGRVLVLVEHTRVAKGPVVWGKLDGRTGAGFGGGGTGSAGLGIAQDGAQVSVRIDGDPGPRARVGIAVYTLVE
;
A
#
# COMPACT_ATOMS: atom_id res chain seq x y z
N MET A 1 -25.20 26.63 18.98
CA MET A 1 -24.10 27.00 18.07
C MET A 1 -22.82 26.74 18.83
N ASN A 2 -22.15 25.62 18.55
CA ASN A 2 -20.88 25.32 19.20
C ASN A 2 -19.79 26.03 18.41
N THR A 3 -18.94 26.77 19.12
CA THR A 3 -17.85 27.53 18.52
C THR A 3 -16.66 26.60 18.23
N ILE A 4 -15.74 27.04 17.37
CA ILE A 4 -14.50 26.29 17.07
C ILE A 4 -13.68 26.02 18.36
N ASP A 5 -13.78 26.91 19.35
CA ASP A 5 -13.10 26.75 20.63
C ASP A 5 -13.75 25.68 21.51
N ASP A 6 -15.07 25.49 21.44
CA ASP A 6 -15.76 24.38 22.12
C ASP A 6 -15.35 23.02 21.55
N LEU A 7 -15.18 22.93 20.23
CA LEU A 7 -14.65 21.72 19.58
C LEU A 7 -13.21 21.43 20.01
N ARG A 8 -12.37 22.47 20.13
CA ARG A 8 -10.97 22.34 20.54
C ARG A 8 -10.84 21.93 22.01
N ALA A 9 -11.66 22.51 22.88
CA ALA A 9 -11.72 22.17 24.30
C ALA A 9 -12.27 20.75 24.53
N THR A 10 -13.29 20.35 23.78
CA THR A 10 -13.86 18.99 23.85
C THR A 10 -12.84 17.95 23.40
N LEU A 11 -12.12 18.19 22.30
CA LEU A 11 -11.08 17.29 21.83
C LEU A 11 -9.88 17.20 22.80
N GLN A 12 -9.49 18.31 23.43
CA GLN A 12 -8.45 18.31 24.46
C GLN A 12 -8.87 17.56 25.73
N HIS A 13 -10.14 17.68 26.12
CA HIS A 13 -10.69 16.97 27.28
C HIS A 13 -10.73 15.46 27.04
N HIS A 14 -11.22 15.02 25.87
CA HIS A 14 -11.21 13.60 25.49
C HIS A 14 -9.80 13.02 25.30
N ALA A 15 -8.80 13.84 24.97
CA ALA A 15 -7.41 13.39 24.86
C ALA A 15 -6.74 13.19 26.24
N ALA A 16 -7.24 13.84 27.30
CA ALA A 16 -6.71 13.74 28.65
C ALA A 16 -7.32 12.58 29.47
N ASP A 17 -8.52 12.11 29.10
CA ASP A 17 -9.27 11.09 29.84
C ASP A 17 -9.04 9.65 29.35
N LEU A 18 -8.10 9.43 28.42
CA LEU A 18 -7.72 8.08 27.99
C LEU A 18 -6.73 7.48 29.01
N PRO A 19 -7.08 6.38 29.70
CA PRO A 19 -6.19 5.72 30.67
C PRO A 19 -4.86 5.30 30.02
N ASP A 20 -3.77 5.54 30.72
CA ASP A 20 -2.37 5.28 30.32
C ASP A 20 -1.98 3.79 30.34
N GLU A 21 -2.94 2.86 30.39
CA GLU A 21 -2.69 1.42 30.61
C GLU A 21 -2.74 0.52 29.37
N LEU A 22 -2.82 1.07 28.15
CA LEU A 22 -2.59 0.27 26.96
C LEU A 22 -1.72 1.02 25.94
N ASP A 23 -0.63 0.37 25.56
CA ASP A 23 0.42 0.74 24.59
C ASP A 23 -0.12 0.87 23.14
N HIS A 24 -1.22 1.61 22.96
CA HIS A 24 -1.98 1.73 21.71
C HIS A 24 -1.35 2.66 20.67
N ALA A 25 -0.14 3.17 20.91
CA ALA A 25 0.62 3.95 19.92
C ALA A 25 1.20 3.09 18.79
N ARG A 26 1.30 1.76 18.95
CA ARG A 26 1.83 0.85 17.90
C ARG A 26 0.86 0.57 16.74
N SER A 27 -0.46 0.77 16.91
CA SER A 27 -1.44 0.50 15.84
C SER A 27 -1.68 1.71 14.92
N ALA A 28 -1.50 2.93 15.42
CA ALA A 28 -1.77 4.15 14.66
C ALA A 28 -0.80 4.37 13.47
N SER A 29 0.44 3.87 13.55
CA SER A 29 1.39 4.00 12.43
C SER A 29 1.11 3.02 11.29
N VAL A 30 0.43 1.90 11.56
CA VAL A 30 0.09 0.87 10.56
C VAL A 30 -1.09 1.34 9.69
N HIS A 31 -2.07 2.01 10.29
CA HIS A 31 -3.26 2.54 9.59
C HIS A 31 -2.94 3.61 8.53
N GLN A 32 -1.77 4.23 8.61
CA GLN A 32 -1.35 5.25 7.65
C GLN A 32 -0.95 4.67 6.28
N ARG A 33 -0.50 3.40 6.22
CA ARG A 33 -0.12 2.72 4.97
C ARG A 33 -1.30 2.56 4.01
N VAL A 34 -2.51 2.41 4.54
CA VAL A 34 -3.76 2.27 3.76
C VAL A 34 -4.45 3.63 3.50
N ARG A 35 -4.22 4.63 4.35
CA ARG A 35 -4.93 5.91 4.29
C ARG A 35 -4.49 6.81 3.14
N VAL A 36 -3.19 6.81 2.79
CA VAL A 36 -2.64 7.70 1.74
C VAL A 36 -3.20 7.35 0.35
N ALA A 37 -3.48 6.07 0.07
CA ALA A 37 -4.14 5.66 -1.17
C ALA A 37 -5.64 6.07 -1.20
N ARG A 38 -6.33 6.04 -0.06
CA ARG A 38 -7.78 6.29 0.01
C ARG A 38 -8.19 7.76 0.08
N GLN A 39 -7.36 8.64 0.63
CA GLN A 39 -7.76 10.02 0.92
C GLN A 39 -7.96 10.88 -0.33
N ARG A 40 -7.45 10.47 -1.51
CA ARG A 40 -7.69 11.14 -2.79
C ARG A 40 -9.08 10.89 -3.39
N ARG A 41 -9.82 9.87 -2.90
CA ARG A 41 -11.16 9.52 -3.43
C ARG A 41 -12.27 10.51 -3.09
N ARG A 42 -12.06 11.50 -2.20
CA ARG A 42 -13.13 12.41 -1.73
C ARG A 42 -13.13 13.81 -2.35
N ALA A 43 -12.12 14.19 -3.15
CA ALA A 43 -12.03 15.54 -3.71
C ALA A 43 -12.61 15.70 -5.13
N VAL A 44 -12.95 14.61 -5.84
CA VAL A 44 -13.35 14.66 -7.27
C VAL A 44 -14.87 14.53 -7.50
N VAL A 45 -15.67 14.15 -6.48
CA VAL A 45 -17.13 13.93 -6.66
C VAL A 45 -17.99 15.20 -6.42
N ALA A 46 -17.39 16.32 -6.01
CA ALA A 46 -18.11 17.57 -5.76
C ALA A 46 -17.82 18.64 -6.81
N GLY A 47 -18.28 18.45 -8.05
CA GLY A 47 -18.26 19.54 -9.04
C GLY A 47 -18.55 19.10 -10.47
N GLY A 48 -19.83 18.98 -10.84
CA GLY A 48 -20.19 18.82 -12.25
C GLY A 48 -21.61 18.34 -12.56
N ILE A 49 -22.66 18.86 -11.90
CA ILE A 49 -24.01 18.71 -12.44
C ILE A 49 -24.23 19.83 -13.47
N ALA A 50 -23.96 19.52 -14.74
CA ALA A 50 -24.51 20.25 -15.87
C ALA A 50 -25.33 19.26 -16.70
N SER A 51 -26.63 19.29 -16.42
CA SER A 51 -27.68 18.48 -17.02
C SER A 51 -27.90 18.88 -18.49
N ALA A 52 -27.66 17.94 -19.41
CA ALA A 52 -28.20 17.99 -20.77
C ALA A 52 -29.24 16.87 -20.93
N LEU A 53 -30.51 17.27 -20.87
CA LEU A 53 -31.66 16.47 -21.26
C LEU A 53 -31.60 16.17 -22.76
N ALA A 54 -31.48 14.90 -23.13
CA ALA A 54 -31.85 14.43 -24.45
C ALA A 54 -32.70 13.16 -24.30
N VAL A 55 -34.00 13.35 -24.48
CA VAL A 55 -35.03 12.32 -24.54
C VAL A 55 -34.88 11.56 -25.86
N THR A 56 -34.59 10.26 -25.81
CA THR A 56 -34.87 9.35 -26.93
C THR A 56 -35.62 8.13 -26.44
N VAL A 57 -36.85 8.02 -26.92
CA VAL A 57 -37.78 6.92 -26.73
C VAL A 57 -37.46 5.83 -27.75
N GLY A 58 -37.33 4.58 -27.27
CA GLY A 58 -37.57 3.36 -28.06
C GLY A 58 -36.36 2.77 -28.78
N GLY A 59 -36.02 1.53 -28.43
CA GLY A 59 -35.07 0.73 -29.21
C GLY A 59 -34.62 -0.54 -28.50
N VAL A 60 -35.32 -1.63 -28.80
CA VAL A 60 -35.00 -3.06 -28.62
C VAL A 60 -33.56 -3.38 -28.21
N GLY A 61 -33.43 -4.16 -27.14
CA GLY A 61 -32.17 -4.64 -26.57
C GLY A 61 -31.27 -5.35 -27.58
N LEU A 62 -30.19 -4.67 -27.97
CA LEU A 62 -28.95 -5.30 -28.35
C LEU A 62 -28.15 -5.51 -27.08
N ALA A 63 -28.15 -6.75 -26.58
CA ALA A 63 -27.04 -7.24 -25.78
C ALA A 63 -25.79 -7.10 -26.64
N ALA A 64 -25.07 -5.99 -26.49
CA ALA A 64 -23.73 -5.86 -27.00
C ALA A 64 -22.90 -6.93 -26.28
N LEU A 65 -22.79 -8.10 -26.91
CA LEU A 65 -21.63 -8.96 -26.75
C LEU A 65 -20.43 -8.08 -27.06
N VAL A 66 -19.88 -7.43 -26.03
CA VAL A 66 -18.55 -6.86 -26.06
C VAL A 66 -17.63 -8.06 -26.17
N SER A 67 -17.51 -8.60 -27.39
CA SER A 67 -16.45 -9.51 -27.76
C SER A 67 -15.18 -8.76 -27.43
N HIS A 68 -14.60 -9.11 -26.28
CA HIS A 68 -13.23 -8.77 -25.95
C HIS A 68 -12.40 -9.49 -27.01
N ARG A 69 -12.25 -8.85 -28.18
CA ARG A 69 -11.25 -9.27 -29.14
C ARG A 69 -9.97 -9.22 -28.35
N SER A 70 -9.43 -10.39 -28.02
CA SER A 70 -8.05 -10.52 -27.59
C SER A 70 -7.24 -9.61 -28.50
N SER A 71 -6.75 -8.48 -27.98
CA SER A 71 -5.96 -7.57 -28.80
C SER A 71 -4.80 -8.40 -29.30
N GLU A 72 -4.74 -8.64 -30.61
CA GLU A 72 -3.58 -9.29 -31.19
C GLU A 72 -2.34 -8.51 -30.74
N LEU A 73 -1.32 -9.23 -30.28
CA LEU A 73 -0.04 -8.65 -29.91
C LEU A 73 0.53 -7.98 -31.15
N ARG A 74 0.49 -6.65 -31.15
CA ARG A 74 1.01 -5.81 -32.23
C ARG A 74 2.14 -4.95 -31.68
N PRO A 75 3.13 -4.59 -32.51
CA PRO A 75 4.14 -3.62 -32.11
C PRO A 75 3.52 -2.27 -31.73
N LEU A 76 3.97 -1.71 -30.60
CA LEU A 76 3.63 -0.39 -30.06
C LEU A 76 4.93 0.41 -29.89
N ALA A 77 5.02 1.58 -30.52
CA ALA A 77 6.24 2.38 -30.55
C ALA A 77 7.52 1.63 -30.97
N GLY A 78 7.38 0.56 -31.77
CA GLY A 78 8.51 -0.28 -32.22
C GLY A 78 8.81 -1.48 -31.33
N HIS A 79 8.11 -1.65 -30.21
CA HIS A 79 8.29 -2.75 -29.26
C HIS A 79 7.03 -3.61 -29.21
N THR A 80 7.17 -4.93 -29.07
CA THR A 80 6.00 -5.81 -28.87
C THR A 80 5.81 -6.00 -27.37
N PRO A 81 4.67 -5.58 -26.78
CA PRO A 81 4.40 -5.87 -25.37
C PRO A 81 4.46 -7.39 -25.12
N PRO A 82 5.04 -7.84 -24.00
CA PRO A 82 4.95 -9.22 -23.58
C PRO A 82 3.49 -9.68 -23.52
N ALA A 83 3.21 -10.94 -23.91
CA ALA A 83 1.87 -11.52 -23.79
C ALA A 83 1.42 -11.64 -22.33
N ARG A 84 2.39 -11.87 -21.44
CA ARG A 84 2.22 -12.06 -20.02
C ARG A 84 3.31 -11.33 -19.26
N MET A 85 2.99 -10.90 -18.04
CA MET A 85 3.93 -10.34 -17.07
C MET A 85 3.67 -10.97 -15.71
N THR A 86 4.68 -10.92 -14.84
CA THR A 86 4.56 -11.36 -13.46
C THR A 86 5.00 -10.25 -12.53
N SER A 87 4.29 -10.05 -11.44
CA SER A 87 4.64 -9.11 -10.37
C SER A 87 4.34 -9.77 -9.04
N LEU A 88 5.34 -9.91 -8.16
CA LEU A 88 5.19 -10.52 -6.83
C LEU A 88 4.51 -11.90 -6.85
N GLY A 89 4.79 -12.70 -7.89
CA GLY A 89 4.17 -14.00 -8.11
C GLY A 89 2.80 -13.99 -8.79
N PHE A 90 2.13 -12.83 -8.88
CA PHE A 90 0.86 -12.68 -9.60
C PHE A 90 1.10 -12.66 -11.11
N GLY A 91 0.31 -13.45 -11.84
CA GLY A 91 0.32 -13.50 -13.30
C GLY A 91 -0.65 -12.49 -13.90
N TYR A 92 -0.21 -11.79 -14.94
CA TYR A 92 -1.00 -10.83 -15.69
C TYR A 92 -0.95 -11.12 -17.19
N SER A 93 -2.09 -11.03 -17.86
CA SER A 93 -2.21 -11.19 -19.32
C SER A 93 -2.48 -9.85 -19.99
N PHE A 94 -1.84 -9.63 -21.15
CA PHE A 94 -2.03 -8.44 -21.98
C PHE A 94 -3.49 -8.31 -22.43
N VAL A 95 -4.06 -7.11 -22.32
CA VAL A 95 -5.44 -6.81 -22.71
C VAL A 95 -5.47 -5.80 -23.85
N GLU A 96 -4.78 -4.68 -23.68
CA GLU A 96 -4.77 -3.60 -24.66
C GLU A 96 -3.47 -2.80 -24.61
N GLY A 97 -3.22 -2.03 -25.67
CA GLY A 97 -2.14 -1.08 -25.65
C GLY A 97 -2.30 0.02 -26.69
N LYS A 98 -1.71 1.16 -26.37
CA LYS A 98 -1.83 2.42 -27.11
C LYS A 98 -0.44 2.99 -27.35
N ALA A 99 -0.22 3.54 -28.53
CA ALA A 99 1.01 4.24 -28.89
C ALA A 99 0.68 5.64 -29.42
N GLY A 100 1.64 6.56 -29.31
CA GLY A 100 1.46 7.95 -29.72
C GLY A 100 2.81 8.66 -29.85
N ASP A 101 2.81 9.79 -30.54
CA ASP A 101 3.99 10.64 -30.71
C ASP A 101 4.11 11.57 -29.50
N GLY A 102 5.19 11.44 -28.74
CA GLY A 102 5.55 12.26 -27.59
C GLY A 102 4.77 11.96 -26.31
N THR A 103 3.47 11.67 -26.39
CA THR A 103 2.62 11.42 -25.22
C THR A 103 1.49 10.43 -25.53
N VAL A 104 1.17 9.57 -24.56
CA VAL A 104 0.02 8.65 -24.59
C VAL A 104 -0.66 8.66 -23.23
N THR A 105 -2.00 8.74 -23.24
CA THR A 105 -2.83 8.61 -22.03
C THR A 105 -3.85 7.50 -22.21
N ILE A 106 -4.05 6.70 -21.16
CA ILE A 106 -5.15 5.74 -21.01
C ILE A 106 -5.91 6.11 -19.73
N ASP A 107 -7.22 6.29 -19.83
CA ASP A 107 -8.10 6.51 -18.67
C ASP A 107 -8.59 5.17 -18.14
N PHE A 108 -8.41 4.95 -16.83
CA PHE A 108 -8.86 3.74 -16.15
C PHE A 108 -10.18 4.00 -15.43
N ASP A 109 -11.20 3.20 -15.78
CA ASP A 109 -12.39 3.03 -14.95
C ASP A 109 -12.07 2.21 -13.70
N ALA A 110 -12.97 2.17 -12.73
CA ALA A 110 -12.80 1.30 -11.56
C ALA A 110 -12.86 -0.17 -12.00
N SER A 111 -12.08 -1.04 -11.34
CA SER A 111 -12.16 -2.50 -11.53
C SER A 111 -12.03 -3.21 -10.19
N ASP A 112 -12.71 -4.34 -10.04
CA ASP A 112 -12.61 -5.19 -8.85
C ASP A 112 -11.32 -6.02 -8.80
N SER A 113 -10.48 -5.95 -9.84
CA SER A 113 -9.19 -6.63 -9.91
C SER A 113 -8.05 -5.66 -10.18
N PRO A 114 -6.85 -5.93 -9.65
CA PRO A 114 -5.70 -5.11 -9.96
C PRO A 114 -5.34 -5.22 -11.45
N ARG A 115 -4.80 -4.13 -11.99
CA ARG A 115 -4.23 -4.08 -13.33
C ARG A 115 -2.75 -3.72 -13.23
N LEU A 116 -1.99 -4.15 -14.22
CA LEU A 116 -0.59 -3.79 -14.37
C LEU A 116 -0.45 -2.95 -15.63
N VAL A 117 0.33 -1.89 -15.54
CA VAL A 117 0.59 -0.97 -16.66
C VAL A 117 2.08 -0.92 -16.91
N SER A 118 2.47 -1.19 -18.15
CA SER A 118 3.86 -1.15 -18.62
C SER A 118 3.99 -0.20 -19.79
N TRP A 119 5.20 0.30 -20.04
CA TRP A 119 5.47 1.35 -21.04
C TRP A 119 6.74 1.09 -21.84
N ALA A 120 6.82 1.73 -23.01
CA ALA A 120 7.98 1.70 -23.89
C ALA A 120 8.16 3.03 -24.64
N GLY A 121 9.37 3.27 -25.14
CA GLY A 121 9.74 4.47 -25.89
C GLY A 121 10.64 4.12 -27.07
N SER A 122 10.37 4.70 -28.24
CA SER A 122 11.07 4.35 -29.49
C SER A 122 12.47 4.97 -29.63
N SER A 123 12.86 5.84 -28.70
CA SER A 123 14.14 6.53 -28.73
C SER A 123 14.91 6.27 -27.45
N ALA A 124 16.24 6.29 -27.54
CA ALA A 124 17.09 6.21 -26.37
C ALA A 124 16.83 7.43 -25.47
N GLY A 125 16.39 7.19 -24.25
CA GLY A 125 16.10 8.22 -23.25
C GLY A 125 15.03 7.79 -22.28
N ALA A 126 14.94 8.52 -21.16
CA ALA A 126 13.93 8.28 -20.15
C ALA A 126 12.53 8.55 -20.70
N VAL A 127 11.62 7.63 -20.38
CA VAL A 127 10.19 7.80 -20.48
C VAL A 127 9.69 8.21 -19.10
N GLU A 128 8.84 9.23 -19.05
CA GLU A 128 8.18 9.71 -17.85
C GLU A 128 6.78 9.13 -17.79
N VAL A 129 6.44 8.49 -16.66
CA VAL A 129 5.11 7.93 -16.43
C VAL A 129 4.48 8.64 -15.25
N GLU A 130 3.33 9.26 -15.48
CA GLU A 130 2.52 9.89 -14.46
C GLU A 130 1.34 8.98 -14.10
N VAL A 131 1.34 8.48 -12.87
CA VAL A 131 0.23 7.73 -12.27
C VAL A 131 -0.07 8.31 -10.90
N ARG A 132 -1.27 8.87 -10.70
CA ARG A 132 -1.70 9.46 -9.40
C ARG A 132 -0.62 10.34 -8.80
N ASP A 133 -0.17 11.35 -9.53
CA ASP A 133 0.85 12.28 -9.03
C ASP A 133 2.20 11.62 -8.69
N GLN A 134 2.45 10.37 -9.09
CA GLN A 134 3.76 9.74 -9.03
C GLN A 134 4.40 9.78 -10.41
N GLN A 135 5.67 10.17 -10.44
CA GLN A 135 6.46 10.21 -11.65
C GLN A 135 7.45 9.05 -11.61
N ILE A 136 7.26 8.07 -12.49
CA ILE A 136 8.10 6.87 -12.57
C ILE A 136 8.93 6.97 -13.85
N GLY A 137 10.21 6.67 -13.75
CA GLY A 137 11.16 6.75 -14.85
C GLY A 137 11.86 5.42 -15.14
N ASP A 138 12.23 5.29 -16.41
CA ASP A 138 13.04 4.24 -17.05
C ASP A 138 12.42 2.86 -17.30
N ALA A 139 12.02 2.65 -18.55
CA ALA A 139 12.21 1.46 -19.40
C ALA A 139 11.75 1.81 -20.81
N SER A 140 12.53 1.43 -21.84
CA SER A 140 12.18 1.71 -23.24
C SER A 140 11.46 0.56 -23.93
N ASP A 141 11.21 -0.57 -23.26
CA ASP A 141 10.89 -1.84 -23.90
C ASP A 141 9.80 -2.69 -23.20
N PHE A 142 8.97 -2.10 -22.34
CA PHE A 142 8.01 -2.81 -21.48
C PHE A 142 8.65 -3.67 -20.37
N GLY A 143 9.94 -3.49 -20.06
CA GLY A 143 10.61 -4.19 -18.96
C GLY A 143 10.25 -3.69 -17.56
N ASN A 144 9.55 -2.56 -17.45
CA ASN A 144 9.14 -1.96 -16.17
C ASN A 144 7.63 -1.71 -16.17
N PHE A 145 7.06 -1.58 -14.97
CA PHE A 145 5.62 -1.46 -14.81
C PHE A 145 5.23 -0.75 -13.50
N THR A 146 3.95 -0.50 -13.36
CA THR A 146 3.29 -0.02 -12.14
C THR A 146 1.96 -0.72 -11.98
N THR A 147 1.42 -0.74 -10.76
CA THR A 147 0.18 -1.43 -10.41
C THR A 147 -0.96 -0.44 -10.20
N ILE A 148 -2.13 -0.79 -10.72
CA ILE A 148 -3.39 -0.09 -10.50
C ILE A 148 -4.23 -0.98 -9.59
N SER A 149 -4.34 -0.63 -8.30
CA SER A 149 -5.11 -1.41 -7.33
C SER A 149 -6.62 -1.40 -7.61
N PRO A 150 -7.37 -2.35 -7.04
CA PRO A 150 -8.82 -2.40 -7.17
C PRO A 150 -9.55 -1.09 -6.78
N GLY A 151 -10.57 -0.77 -7.56
CA GLY A 151 -11.42 0.41 -7.39
C GLY A 151 -10.75 1.75 -7.73
N GLU A 152 -9.48 1.75 -8.14
CA GLU A 152 -8.79 2.97 -8.55
C GLU A 152 -9.15 3.38 -9.97
N THR A 153 -9.27 4.69 -10.18
CA THR A 153 -9.66 5.31 -11.45
C THR A 153 -8.70 6.44 -11.81
N GLY A 154 -8.75 6.88 -13.07
CA GLY A 154 -8.05 8.07 -13.56
C GLY A 154 -7.04 7.78 -14.67
N PRO A 155 -6.39 8.83 -15.18
CA PRO A 155 -5.45 8.70 -16.28
C PRO A 155 -4.13 8.08 -15.81
N VAL A 156 -3.55 7.27 -16.70
CA VAL A 156 -2.13 6.95 -16.72
C VAL A 156 -1.54 7.59 -17.97
N THR A 157 -0.59 8.50 -17.79
CA THR A 157 0.05 9.24 -18.89
C THR A 157 1.51 8.86 -18.99
N VAL A 158 1.96 8.64 -20.22
CA VAL A 158 3.35 8.38 -20.57
C VAL A 158 3.82 9.46 -21.52
N THR A 159 4.94 10.08 -21.21
CA THR A 159 5.56 11.15 -22.01
C THR A 159 7.03 10.82 -22.27
N GLY A 160 7.52 11.12 -23.47
CA GLY A 160 8.91 10.86 -23.85
C GLY A 160 9.27 11.44 -25.21
N ARG A 161 10.54 11.27 -25.61
CA ARG A 161 10.99 11.69 -26.95
C ARG A 161 10.58 10.64 -27.99
N GLY A 162 10.14 11.09 -29.16
CA GLY A 162 9.73 10.19 -30.24
C GLY A 162 8.39 9.50 -29.95
N LYS A 163 8.23 8.25 -30.37
CA LYS A 163 7.01 7.48 -30.08
C LYS A 163 7.08 6.88 -28.68
N VAL A 164 5.99 6.93 -27.96
CA VAL A 164 5.82 6.24 -26.67
C VAL A 164 4.63 5.30 -26.73
N ALA A 165 4.63 4.31 -25.84
CA ALA A 165 3.57 3.31 -25.77
C ALA A 165 3.24 2.93 -24.33
N LEU A 166 1.98 2.53 -24.14
CA LEU A 166 1.40 1.96 -22.94
C LEU A 166 0.79 0.60 -23.25
N ALA A 167 1.00 -0.37 -22.37
CA ALA A 167 0.40 -1.70 -22.41
C ALA A 167 -0.29 -1.96 -21.07
N VAL A 168 -1.52 -2.46 -21.13
CA VAL A 168 -2.37 -2.74 -19.98
C VAL A 168 -2.56 -4.24 -19.86
N TYR A 169 -2.39 -4.73 -18.64
CA TYR A 169 -2.51 -6.12 -18.29
C TYR A 169 -3.54 -6.31 -17.19
N ARG A 170 -4.29 -7.41 -17.28
CA ARG A 170 -5.26 -7.82 -16.27
C ARG A 170 -4.72 -9.02 -15.52
N LEU A 171 -4.95 -9.05 -14.21
CA LEU A 171 -4.67 -10.21 -13.39
C LEU A 171 -5.37 -11.45 -13.96
N ASP A 172 -4.62 -12.53 -14.15
CA ASP A 172 -5.14 -13.80 -14.64
C ASP A 172 -4.88 -14.98 -13.68
N THR A 173 -3.80 -14.89 -12.90
CA THR A 173 -3.30 -15.97 -12.06
C THR A 173 -2.90 -15.40 -10.71
N LEU A 174 -3.44 -15.95 -9.63
CA LEU A 174 -3.01 -15.61 -8.28
C LEU A 174 -1.59 -16.12 -8.03
N ALA A 175 -0.86 -15.41 -7.18
CA ALA A 175 0.43 -15.87 -6.70
C ALA A 175 0.29 -17.20 -5.90
N PRO A 176 1.34 -18.04 -5.83
CA PRO A 176 1.34 -19.22 -4.97
C PRO A 176 1.12 -18.86 -3.50
N GLY A 177 0.28 -19.63 -2.81
CA GLY A 177 -0.07 -19.38 -1.42
C GLY A 177 -1.37 -20.02 -0.96
N VAL A 178 -1.87 -19.60 0.19
CA VAL A 178 -3.19 -19.99 0.71
C VAL A 178 -4.25 -19.04 0.15
N THR A 179 -5.19 -19.57 -0.62
CA THR A 179 -6.21 -18.78 -1.33
C THR A 179 -7.58 -18.82 -0.64
N GLY A 180 -8.25 -17.67 -0.64
CA GLY A 180 -9.69 -17.50 -0.36
C GLY A 180 -10.45 -17.19 -1.65
N ASP A 181 -11.62 -16.54 -1.54
CA ASP A 181 -12.46 -16.14 -2.67
C ASP A 181 -11.84 -14.99 -3.49
N GLY A 182 -10.81 -15.30 -4.29
CA GLY A 182 -10.11 -14.34 -5.14
C GLY A 182 -9.01 -13.54 -4.43
N SER A 183 -8.68 -13.88 -3.19
CA SER A 183 -7.55 -13.32 -2.44
C SER A 183 -6.53 -14.41 -2.08
N VAL A 184 -5.26 -14.04 -1.86
CA VAL A 184 -4.20 -14.99 -1.50
C VAL A 184 -3.27 -14.43 -0.42
N PHE A 185 -2.95 -15.25 0.57
CA PHE A 185 -1.75 -15.07 1.39
C PHE A 185 -0.60 -15.81 0.72
N ARG A 186 0.33 -15.06 0.12
CA ARG A 186 1.43 -15.62 -0.66
C ARG A 186 2.37 -16.47 0.19
N ASP A 187 3.08 -17.40 -0.44
CA ASP A 187 4.12 -18.20 0.23
C ASP A 187 5.28 -17.32 0.76
N GLU A 188 5.52 -16.17 0.14
CA GLU A 188 6.55 -15.21 0.53
C GLU A 188 6.09 -13.77 0.26
N VAL A 189 6.41 -12.86 1.19
CA VAL A 189 6.19 -11.41 1.05
C VAL A 189 7.45 -10.68 1.49
N ALA A 190 8.15 -10.01 0.56
CA ALA A 190 9.39 -9.28 0.83
C ALA A 190 10.46 -10.11 1.61
N GLY A 191 10.66 -11.38 1.24
CA GLY A 191 11.58 -12.29 1.95
C GLY A 191 11.00 -12.92 3.23
N ASP A 192 9.83 -12.50 3.70
CA ASP A 192 9.15 -13.11 4.84
C ASP A 192 8.38 -14.36 4.37
N SER A 193 8.75 -15.54 4.85
CA SER A 193 8.09 -16.81 4.47
C SER A 193 6.79 -17.04 5.24
N LEU A 194 5.75 -17.53 4.57
CA LEU A 194 4.47 -17.86 5.19
C LEU A 194 4.61 -19.05 6.15
N LEU A 195 4.26 -18.85 7.42
CA LEU A 195 4.20 -19.89 8.44
C LEU A 195 2.83 -20.55 8.51
N GLY A 196 1.78 -19.79 8.21
CA GLY A 196 0.41 -20.28 8.15
C GLY A 196 -0.57 -19.17 7.83
N ALA A 197 -1.67 -19.52 7.17
CA ALA A 197 -2.75 -18.60 6.87
C ALA A 197 -4.09 -19.34 6.87
N ALA A 198 -5.16 -18.59 7.09
CA ALA A 198 -6.52 -19.08 6.90
C ALA A 198 -7.49 -17.93 6.64
N PHE A 199 -8.57 -18.28 5.94
CA PHE A 199 -9.75 -17.44 5.72
C PHE A 199 -10.94 -18.00 6.52
N GLY A 200 -11.89 -17.13 6.85
CA GLY A 200 -13.14 -17.46 7.51
C GLY A 200 -14.28 -16.56 7.02
N ASP A 201 -15.51 -16.95 7.35
CA ASP A 201 -16.77 -16.34 6.90
C ASP A 201 -17.54 -15.64 8.05
N ALA A 202 -16.84 -15.41 9.17
CA ALA A 202 -17.34 -14.92 10.45
C ALA A 202 -18.22 -15.88 11.26
N SER A 203 -18.49 -17.11 10.78
CA SER A 203 -19.22 -18.10 11.58
C SER A 203 -18.47 -18.48 12.86
N HIS A 204 -17.14 -18.49 12.80
CA HIS A 204 -16.23 -18.79 13.91
C HIS A 204 -14.95 -17.95 13.78
N PRO A 205 -14.23 -17.70 14.90
CA PRO A 205 -12.88 -17.16 14.85
C PRO A 205 -11.94 -18.06 14.04
N VAL A 206 -11.08 -17.45 13.23
CA VAL A 206 -9.98 -18.15 12.55
C VAL A 206 -8.88 -18.42 13.58
N ARG A 207 -8.42 -19.66 13.70
CA ARG A 207 -7.35 -20.06 14.64
C ARG A 207 -6.26 -20.85 13.93
N LEU A 208 -5.00 -20.48 14.18
CA LEU A 208 -3.81 -21.10 13.61
C LEU A 208 -2.79 -21.40 14.71
N GLN A 209 -2.03 -22.48 14.54
CA GLN A 209 -0.83 -22.77 15.33
C GLN A 209 0.38 -22.53 14.43
N VAL A 210 1.30 -21.67 14.84
CA VAL A 210 2.48 -21.28 14.05
C VAL A 210 3.73 -21.36 14.90
N SER A 211 4.86 -21.71 14.29
CA SER A 211 6.15 -21.72 15.00
C SER A 211 6.99 -20.50 14.59
N SER A 212 7.44 -19.70 15.55
CA SER A 212 8.28 -18.52 15.37
C SER A 212 9.76 -18.87 15.62
N PRO A 213 10.55 -19.23 14.59
CA PRO A 213 11.95 -19.61 14.79
C PRO A 213 12.87 -18.41 15.10
N THR A 214 12.47 -17.21 14.67
CA THR A 214 13.29 -15.99 14.78
C THR A 214 12.94 -15.14 16.00
N GLY A 215 11.83 -15.44 16.68
CA GLY A 215 11.26 -14.57 17.70
C GLY A 215 10.65 -13.31 17.10
N ARG A 216 10.24 -13.35 15.82
CA ARG A 216 9.65 -12.21 15.12
C ARG A 216 8.60 -12.71 14.14
N LEU A 217 7.39 -12.17 14.26
CA LEU A 217 6.28 -12.49 13.37
C LEU A 217 5.82 -11.25 12.63
N ARG A 218 5.49 -11.42 11.36
CA ARG A 218 4.69 -10.45 10.62
C ARG A 218 3.28 -10.99 10.47
N LEU A 219 2.31 -10.19 10.88
CA LEU A 219 0.89 -10.51 10.77
C LEU A 219 0.29 -9.66 9.67
N ALA A 220 -0.29 -10.30 8.66
CA ALA A 220 -1.15 -9.65 7.67
C ALA A 220 -2.60 -10.09 7.89
N SER A 221 -3.54 -9.19 7.66
CA SER A 221 -4.96 -9.48 7.84
C SER A 221 -5.77 -8.81 6.75
N THR A 222 -6.79 -9.50 6.27
CA THR A 222 -7.70 -8.98 5.24
C THR A 222 -9.15 -9.13 5.70
N CYS A 223 -10.01 -8.29 5.13
CA CYS A 223 -11.44 -8.27 5.40
C CYS A 223 -12.15 -7.74 4.15
N ARG A 224 -13.14 -8.49 3.65
CA ARG A 224 -13.85 -8.22 2.41
C ARG A 224 -15.35 -8.28 2.63
N HIS A 225 -16.06 -7.36 1.98
CA HIS A 225 -17.52 -7.28 2.03
C HIS A 225 -18.08 -7.21 3.46
N ALA A 226 -17.27 -6.70 4.40
CA ALA A 226 -17.67 -6.55 5.78
C ALA A 226 -18.62 -5.35 5.96
N PRO A 227 -19.70 -5.51 6.75
CA PRO A 227 -20.57 -4.39 7.07
C PRO A 227 -19.80 -3.21 7.66
N SER A 228 -20.26 -1.99 7.37
CA SER A 228 -19.70 -0.77 7.98
C SER A 228 -19.64 -0.88 9.51
N GLY A 229 -18.52 -0.46 10.09
CA GLY A 229 -18.28 -0.56 11.54
C GLY A 229 -17.80 -1.94 12.00
N THR A 230 -17.57 -2.90 11.09
CA THR A 230 -16.90 -4.16 11.45
C THR A 230 -15.46 -3.90 11.83
N TRP A 231 -15.00 -4.54 12.91
CA TRP A 231 -13.65 -4.47 13.44
C TRP A 231 -13.01 -5.84 13.40
N LEU A 232 -11.80 -5.93 12.84
CA LEU A 232 -10.99 -7.13 12.85
C LEU A 232 -9.98 -7.04 13.99
N THR A 233 -9.90 -8.09 14.80
CA THR A 233 -8.94 -8.24 15.90
C THR A 233 -8.10 -9.48 15.66
N VAL A 234 -6.78 -9.34 15.78
CA VAL A 234 -5.83 -10.47 15.79
C VAL A 234 -5.14 -10.54 17.14
N GLU A 235 -5.22 -11.70 17.75
CA GLU A 235 -4.64 -12.06 19.03
C GLU A 235 -3.55 -13.11 18.82
N VAL A 236 -2.45 -13.00 19.57
CA VAL A 236 -1.39 -14.02 19.64
C VAL A 236 -1.30 -14.47 21.09
N ASP A 237 -1.46 -15.77 21.34
CA ASP A 237 -1.51 -16.38 22.67
C ASP A 237 -2.54 -15.74 23.62
N GLY A 238 -3.63 -15.21 23.05
CA GLY A 238 -4.71 -14.54 23.78
C GLY A 238 -4.50 -13.05 24.02
N GLU A 239 -3.37 -12.48 23.60
CA GLU A 239 -3.09 -11.05 23.70
C GLU A 239 -3.34 -10.33 22.38
N MET A 240 -4.12 -9.23 22.43
CA MET A 240 -4.40 -8.43 21.23
C MET A 240 -3.11 -7.82 20.68
N THR A 241 -2.74 -8.24 19.48
CA THR A 241 -1.51 -7.78 18.81
C THR A 241 -1.79 -6.69 17.79
N THR A 242 -2.88 -6.83 17.01
CA THR A 242 -3.32 -5.81 16.07
C THR A 242 -4.84 -5.79 15.96
N SER A 243 -5.40 -4.61 15.70
CA SER A 243 -6.82 -4.46 15.42
C SER A 243 -7.09 -3.27 14.51
N GLY A 244 -8.21 -3.32 13.80
CA GLY A 244 -8.57 -2.26 12.87
C GLY A 244 -9.97 -2.43 12.30
N GLU A 245 -10.58 -1.33 11.90
CA GLU A 245 -11.84 -1.36 11.17
C GLU A 245 -11.65 -2.01 9.79
N CYS A 246 -12.57 -2.89 9.43
CA CYS A 246 -12.69 -3.38 8.07
C CYS A 246 -13.22 -2.25 7.19
N TYR A 247 -12.35 -1.71 6.36
CA TYR A 247 -12.72 -0.62 5.47
C TYR A 247 -12.94 -1.10 4.04
N GLY A 248 -14.18 -0.95 3.54
CA GLY A 248 -14.54 -0.97 2.12
C GLY A 248 -14.88 -2.32 1.51
N ASP A 249 -15.52 -2.26 0.34
CA ASP A 249 -16.02 -3.42 -0.42
C ASP A 249 -14.95 -4.10 -1.29
N HIS A 250 -13.81 -3.44 -1.51
CA HIS A 250 -12.72 -3.97 -2.33
C HIS A 250 -11.61 -4.49 -1.42
N GLY A 251 -11.62 -5.80 -1.22
CA GLY A 251 -10.46 -6.49 -0.64
C GLY A 251 -9.26 -6.43 -1.55
N ASP A 252 -8.07 -6.41 -0.95
CA ASP A 252 -6.85 -6.64 -1.71
C ASP A 252 -6.82 -8.11 -2.17
N VAL A 253 -6.48 -8.31 -3.44
CA VAL A 253 -6.21 -9.65 -3.98
C VAL A 253 -4.99 -10.26 -3.30
N ASP A 254 -4.00 -9.43 -2.95
CA ASP A 254 -2.90 -9.83 -2.09
C ASP A 254 -3.27 -9.60 -0.62
N ALA A 255 -3.73 -10.66 0.06
CA ALA A 255 -4.07 -10.62 1.48
C ALA A 255 -2.81 -10.56 2.38
N GLY A 256 -1.63 -10.87 1.83
CA GLY A 256 -0.35 -10.74 2.52
C GLY A 256 0.17 -9.31 2.61
N VAL A 257 -0.43 -8.38 1.86
CA VAL A 257 -0.07 -6.97 1.89
C VAL A 257 -0.65 -6.31 3.14
N GLY A 258 0.13 -5.40 3.72
CA GLY A 258 -0.23 -4.70 4.95
C GLY A 258 0.16 -5.46 6.21
N GLY A 259 -0.40 -5.03 7.33
CA GLY A 259 -0.12 -5.61 8.64
C GLY A 259 1.07 -5.00 9.38
N GLY A 260 1.56 -5.71 10.40
CA GLY A 260 2.60 -5.25 11.30
C GLY A 260 3.57 -6.36 11.67
N THR A 261 4.77 -5.97 12.07
CA THR A 261 5.81 -6.88 12.54
C THR A 261 6.01 -6.70 14.03
N PHE A 262 6.12 -7.81 14.77
CA PHE A 262 6.17 -7.84 16.22
C PHE A 262 7.26 -8.81 16.67
N ASP A 263 7.98 -8.43 17.71
CA ASP A 263 8.88 -9.33 18.42
C ASP A 263 8.06 -10.19 19.39
N ILE A 264 8.37 -11.48 19.44
CA ILE A 264 7.70 -12.47 20.27
C ILE A 264 8.73 -13.50 20.76
N ASP A 265 8.40 -14.25 21.80
CA ASP A 265 9.23 -15.39 22.20
C ASP A 265 9.37 -16.41 21.05
N THR A 266 10.48 -17.15 21.03
CA THR A 266 10.62 -18.27 20.09
C THR A 266 9.77 -19.45 20.57
N GLY A 267 9.02 -20.09 19.69
CA GLY A 267 8.21 -21.24 20.06
C GLY A 267 7.00 -21.42 19.17
N THR A 268 6.01 -22.16 19.66
CA THR A 268 4.71 -22.34 19.01
C THR A 268 3.71 -21.38 19.64
N HIS A 269 2.96 -20.67 18.79
CA HIS A 269 2.00 -19.65 19.18
C HIS A 269 0.62 -19.94 18.57
N THR A 270 -0.42 -19.57 19.31
CA THR A 270 -1.80 -19.61 18.85
C THR A 270 -2.18 -18.24 18.31
N VAL A 271 -2.44 -18.13 17.01
CA VAL A 271 -2.95 -16.90 16.40
C VAL A 271 -4.45 -17.02 16.19
N THR A 272 -5.22 -16.08 16.74
CA THR A 272 -6.68 -16.03 16.62
C THR A 272 -7.09 -14.73 15.95
N SER A 273 -7.91 -14.80 14.90
CA SER A 273 -8.53 -13.63 14.27
C SER A 273 -10.06 -13.70 14.41
N ARG A 274 -10.70 -12.57 14.71
CA ARG A 274 -12.16 -12.46 14.89
C ARG A 274 -12.70 -11.12 14.41
N LEU A 275 -13.99 -11.10 14.07
CA LEU A 275 -14.73 -9.90 13.69
C LEU A 275 -15.74 -9.49 14.77
N THR A 276 -15.81 -8.20 15.07
CA THR A 276 -16.77 -7.60 16.01
C THR A 276 -17.41 -6.33 15.45
N GLN A 277 -18.56 -5.92 15.99
CA GLN A 277 -19.18 -4.62 15.68
C GLN A 277 -18.49 -3.52 16.50
N GLY A 278 -17.54 -2.80 15.90
CA GLY A 278 -16.62 -1.96 16.64
C GLY A 278 -15.62 -2.78 17.47
N MET A 279 -14.71 -2.09 18.16
CA MET A 279 -13.57 -2.72 18.85
C MET A 279 -14.02 -3.71 19.95
N ASP A 280 -14.97 -3.28 20.79
CA ASP A 280 -15.43 -4.05 21.97
C ASP A 280 -16.87 -4.57 21.82
N GLY A 281 -17.43 -4.53 20.62
CA GLY A 281 -18.82 -4.93 20.41
C GLY A 281 -19.00 -6.44 20.23
N PRO A 282 -20.25 -6.88 20.01
CA PRO A 282 -20.58 -8.28 19.79
C PRO A 282 -19.91 -8.82 18.51
N ALA A 283 -19.81 -10.14 18.41
CA ALA A 283 -19.35 -10.81 17.19
C ALA A 283 -20.24 -10.44 16.00
N VAL A 284 -19.63 -10.29 14.82
CA VAL A 284 -20.36 -10.09 13.57
C VAL A 284 -20.93 -11.42 13.09
N GLU A 285 -22.21 -11.43 12.71
CA GLU A 285 -22.84 -12.60 12.10
C GLU A 285 -22.31 -12.85 10.69
N ALA A 286 -22.21 -14.11 10.29
CA ALA A 286 -21.86 -14.48 8.93
C ALA A 286 -22.86 -13.87 7.92
N ALA A 287 -22.33 -13.31 6.83
CA ALA A 287 -23.12 -12.72 5.76
C ALA A 287 -22.63 -13.24 4.39
N PRO A 288 -23.49 -13.33 3.37
CA PRO A 288 -23.08 -13.78 2.04
C PRO A 288 -21.92 -12.91 1.50
N GLY A 289 -20.82 -13.56 1.17
CA GLY A 289 -19.61 -12.91 0.63
C GLY A 289 -18.70 -12.26 1.68
N LEU A 290 -19.07 -12.26 2.97
CA LEU A 290 -18.17 -11.81 4.03
C LEU A 290 -16.99 -12.78 4.12
N GLU A 291 -15.79 -12.27 3.91
CA GLU A 291 -14.55 -13.01 4.08
C GLU A 291 -13.59 -12.21 4.93
N PHE A 292 -12.91 -12.87 5.87
CA PHE A 292 -11.77 -12.30 6.56
C PHE A 292 -10.67 -13.34 6.68
N GLY A 293 -9.44 -12.90 6.87
CA GLY A 293 -8.32 -13.82 6.98
C GLY A 293 -7.17 -13.24 7.77
N VAL A 294 -6.29 -14.14 8.21
CA VAL A 294 -5.01 -13.80 8.81
C VAL A 294 -3.92 -14.67 8.19
N GLY A 295 -2.82 -14.04 7.82
CA GLY A 295 -1.58 -14.67 7.39
C GLY A 295 -0.47 -14.32 8.36
N VAL A 296 0.32 -15.32 8.71
CA VAL A 296 1.43 -15.20 9.65
C VAL A 296 2.71 -15.57 8.93
N TYR A 297 3.67 -14.66 8.93
CA TYR A 297 4.95 -14.81 8.24
C TYR A 297 6.11 -14.80 9.24
N ALA A 298 7.14 -15.58 8.95
CA ALA A 298 8.42 -15.51 9.62
C ALA A 298 9.12 -14.22 9.19
N ALA A 299 9.07 -13.20 10.03
CA ALA A 299 9.65 -11.92 9.70
C ALA A 299 11.18 -12.01 9.63
N ALA A 300 11.75 -11.48 8.57
CA ALA A 300 13.18 -11.38 8.41
C ALA A 300 13.79 -10.56 9.57
N ARG A 301 15.03 -10.90 9.92
CA ARG A 301 15.77 -10.13 10.93
C ARG A 301 16.05 -8.73 10.38
N PRO A 302 15.77 -7.67 11.15
CA PRO A 302 16.00 -6.33 10.68
C PRO A 302 17.50 -6.07 10.51
N VAL A 303 17.85 -5.32 9.47
CA VAL A 303 19.18 -4.78 9.28
C VAL A 303 19.36 -3.58 10.22
N THR A 304 20.44 -3.60 11.00
CA THR A 304 20.80 -2.55 11.97
C THR A 304 22.22 -2.02 11.77
N ALA A 305 22.98 -2.59 10.84
CA ALA A 305 24.35 -2.17 10.59
C ALA A 305 24.38 -0.70 10.17
N ASP A 306 25.14 0.11 10.93
CA ASP A 306 25.41 1.53 10.67
C ASP A 306 24.19 2.45 10.62
N SER A 307 23.05 2.00 11.18
CA SER A 307 21.80 2.76 11.23
C SER A 307 21.26 2.90 12.65
N PRO A 308 20.71 4.07 13.05
CA PRO A 308 19.94 4.19 14.29
C PRO A 308 18.54 3.57 14.19
N PHE A 309 18.15 3.06 13.02
CA PHE A 309 16.83 2.51 12.73
C PHE A 309 16.92 1.00 12.49
N GLN A 310 15.82 0.30 12.74
CA GLN A 310 15.66 -1.11 12.37
C GLN A 310 14.98 -1.17 11.00
N MET A 311 15.70 -1.66 9.99
CA MET A 311 15.21 -1.71 8.61
C MET A 311 14.84 -3.14 8.24
N ASP A 312 13.75 -3.33 7.53
CA ASP A 312 13.49 -4.63 6.92
C ASP A 312 14.47 -4.81 5.74
N PRO A 313 15.08 -6.00 5.56
CA PRO A 313 16.10 -6.21 4.53
C PRO A 313 15.53 -6.08 3.12
N GLN A 314 14.24 -6.37 2.95
CA GLN A 314 13.50 -6.19 1.72
C GLN A 314 12.11 -5.62 2.04
N ILE A 315 11.57 -4.85 1.11
CA ILE A 315 10.20 -4.37 1.13
C ILE A 315 9.59 -4.48 -0.25
N GLU A 316 8.27 -4.56 -0.31
CA GLU A 316 7.53 -4.50 -1.57
C GLU A 316 6.90 -3.14 -1.75
N TYR A 317 7.02 -2.60 -2.96
CA TYR A 317 6.39 -1.35 -3.34
C TYR A 317 6.12 -1.34 -4.84
N ASP A 318 4.90 -0.97 -5.21
CA ASP A 318 4.43 -0.86 -6.59
C ASP A 318 4.71 -2.12 -7.43
N GLY A 319 4.43 -3.30 -6.87
CA GLY A 319 4.60 -4.58 -7.56
C GLY A 319 6.06 -5.05 -7.72
N HIS A 320 7.01 -4.41 -7.04
CA HIS A 320 8.43 -4.76 -7.07
C HIS A 320 8.97 -5.06 -5.67
N VAL A 321 10.02 -5.87 -5.61
CA VAL A 321 10.82 -6.08 -4.39
C VAL A 321 11.99 -5.11 -4.40
N TRP A 322 12.22 -4.45 -3.27
CA TRP A 322 13.29 -3.50 -3.06
C TRP A 322 14.15 -3.95 -1.88
N ALA A 323 15.45 -4.06 -2.08
CA ALA A 323 16.40 -4.44 -1.04
C ALA A 323 16.95 -3.20 -0.34
N TRP A 324 17.10 -3.28 0.98
CA TRP A 324 17.71 -2.21 1.76
C TRP A 324 19.13 -1.96 1.26
N SER A 325 19.44 -0.68 0.99
CA SER A 325 20.76 -0.26 0.52
C SER A 325 21.50 0.51 1.61
N ARG A 326 20.86 1.55 2.16
CA ARG A 326 21.46 2.39 3.19
C ARG A 326 20.42 3.22 3.93
N SER A 327 20.88 3.95 4.95
CA SER A 327 20.06 4.93 5.65
C SER A 327 20.88 6.16 6.01
N SER A 328 20.19 7.28 6.19
CA SER A 328 20.78 8.54 6.64
C SER A 328 19.89 9.13 7.73
N ALA A 329 20.48 9.69 8.78
CA ALA A 329 19.73 10.23 9.91
C ALA A 329 20.26 11.60 10.34
N GLY A 330 19.35 12.44 10.85
CA GLY A 330 19.69 13.66 11.55
C GLY A 330 20.32 13.41 12.92
N ALA A 331 20.83 14.48 13.53
CA ALA A 331 21.30 14.45 14.90
C ALA A 331 20.15 14.14 15.89
N PRO A 332 20.42 13.52 17.05
CA PRO A 332 19.43 13.35 18.11
C PRO A 332 18.76 14.68 18.50
N GLY A 333 17.44 14.65 18.66
CA GLY A 333 16.63 15.81 19.03
C GLY A 333 16.45 16.85 17.92
N ALA A 334 17.05 16.66 16.74
CA ALA A 334 16.85 17.56 15.62
C ALA A 334 15.40 17.49 15.12
N PRO A 335 14.70 18.63 14.96
CA PRO A 335 13.31 18.64 14.50
C PRO A 335 13.20 18.44 12.99
N SER A 336 14.30 18.45 12.24
CA SER A 336 14.30 18.23 10.81
C SER A 336 15.58 17.54 10.31
N PHE A 337 15.46 16.93 9.13
CA PHE A 337 16.51 16.28 8.37
C PHE A 337 16.31 16.60 6.89
N HIS A 338 17.40 16.89 6.17
CA HIS A 338 17.37 17.19 4.74
C HIS A 338 18.55 16.50 4.06
N THR A 339 18.32 15.93 2.89
CA THR A 339 19.38 15.35 2.06
C THR A 339 19.02 15.41 0.59
N GLN A 340 20.04 15.44 -0.26
CA GLN A 340 19.92 15.17 -1.68
C GLN A 340 20.33 13.71 -1.94
N LEU A 341 19.62 13.04 -2.85
CA LEU A 341 19.97 11.70 -3.33
C LEU A 341 20.84 11.82 -4.58
N HIS A 342 21.79 10.90 -4.71
CA HIS A 342 22.74 10.85 -5.83
C HIS A 342 22.80 9.44 -6.44
N ASP A 343 21.65 8.77 -6.44
CA ASP A 343 21.48 7.41 -6.93
C ASP A 343 20.60 7.42 -8.16
N GLY A 344 20.60 6.30 -8.90
CA GLY A 344 19.54 6.05 -9.87
C GLY A 344 18.17 5.88 -9.21
N ARG A 345 17.27 5.18 -9.89
CA ARG A 345 15.93 4.85 -9.38
C ARG A 345 16.02 4.11 -8.03
N VAL A 346 15.56 4.75 -6.96
CA VAL A 346 15.54 4.18 -5.60
C VAL A 346 14.20 4.41 -4.91
N LEU A 347 13.82 3.52 -4.00
CA LEU A 347 12.66 3.71 -3.13
C LEU A 347 13.10 4.36 -1.82
N VAL A 348 12.38 5.39 -1.39
CA VAL A 348 12.71 6.17 -0.19
C VAL A 348 11.61 6.03 0.86
N LEU A 349 12.01 5.69 2.08
CA LEU A 349 11.14 5.67 3.26
C LEU A 349 11.58 6.76 4.24
N VAL A 350 10.62 7.44 4.87
CA VAL A 350 10.85 8.21 6.11
C VAL A 350 11.01 7.22 7.25
N GLU A 351 11.99 7.49 8.10
CA GLU A 351 12.28 6.70 9.29
C GLU A 351 12.34 7.60 10.51
N HIS A 352 11.79 7.12 11.63
CA HIS A 352 11.92 7.79 12.92
C HIS A 352 12.06 6.80 14.06
N THR A 353 12.74 7.23 15.12
CA THR A 353 12.82 6.46 16.36
C THR A 353 12.81 7.37 17.58
N ARG A 354 12.19 6.89 18.65
CA ARG A 354 12.08 7.56 19.96
C ARG A 354 11.49 8.97 19.89
N VAL A 355 10.58 9.23 18.94
CA VAL A 355 9.83 10.49 18.89
C VAL A 355 8.80 10.48 20.01
N ALA A 356 8.73 11.59 20.76
CA ALA A 356 7.74 11.76 21.83
C ALA A 356 6.30 11.54 21.33
N LYS A 357 5.36 11.30 22.26
CA LYS A 357 3.92 11.22 21.95
C LYS A 357 3.38 12.62 21.67
N GLY A 358 2.56 12.77 20.61
CA GLY A 358 1.92 14.04 20.25
C GLY A 358 2.45 14.70 18.97
N PRO A 359 3.77 14.84 18.76
CA PRO A 359 4.32 15.37 17.51
C PRO A 359 3.89 14.58 16.27
N VAL A 360 3.97 15.22 15.10
CA VAL A 360 3.71 14.56 13.81
C VAL A 360 4.97 14.60 12.97
N VAL A 361 5.41 13.46 12.45
CA VAL A 361 6.53 13.39 11.50
C VAL A 361 5.97 13.53 10.09
N TRP A 362 6.58 14.40 9.29
CA TRP A 362 6.26 14.63 7.89
C TRP A 362 7.48 14.39 7.03
N GLY A 363 7.31 13.76 5.87
CA GLY A 363 8.34 13.68 4.86
C GLY A 363 7.88 14.21 3.51
N LYS A 364 8.84 14.75 2.75
CA LYS A 364 8.66 15.25 1.39
C LYS A 364 9.73 14.70 0.48
N LEU A 365 9.33 14.41 -0.75
CA LEU A 365 10.20 14.07 -1.87
C LEU A 365 9.98 15.10 -2.97
N ASP A 366 11.03 15.78 -3.40
CA ASP A 366 11.01 16.88 -4.39
C ASP A 366 9.96 17.95 -4.09
N GLY A 367 9.87 18.34 -2.81
CA GLY A 367 8.92 19.34 -2.33
C GLY A 367 7.47 18.86 -2.21
N ARG A 368 7.14 17.68 -2.74
CA ARG A 368 5.81 17.06 -2.63
C ARG A 368 5.69 16.38 -1.27
N THR A 369 4.65 16.73 -0.51
CA THR A 369 4.35 16.04 0.76
C THR A 369 3.98 14.60 0.47
N GLY A 370 4.78 13.65 0.97
CA GLY A 370 4.59 12.22 0.76
C GLY A 370 3.82 11.59 1.91
N ALA A 371 4.51 11.42 3.04
CA ALA A 371 3.96 10.77 4.22
C ALA A 371 3.88 11.73 5.42
N GLY A 372 2.87 11.53 6.26
CA GLY A 372 2.82 12.07 7.62
C GLY A 372 2.38 10.97 8.56
N PHE A 373 2.80 10.96 9.83
CA PHE A 373 2.28 10.04 10.84
C PHE A 373 2.52 10.58 12.26
N GLY A 374 1.65 10.18 13.20
CA GLY A 374 1.80 10.53 14.60
C GLY A 374 3.07 9.93 15.19
N GLY A 375 3.79 10.71 15.99
CA GLY A 375 4.91 10.24 16.81
C GLY A 375 4.43 9.31 17.93
N GLY A 376 5.35 8.93 18.81
CA GLY A 376 5.09 7.95 19.88
C GLY A 376 5.85 6.65 19.66
N GLY A 377 7.17 6.74 19.46
CA GLY A 377 8.04 5.58 19.32
C GLY A 377 8.86 5.58 18.03
N THR A 378 8.84 4.44 17.35
CA THR A 378 9.62 4.12 16.15
C THR A 378 8.67 3.70 15.04
N GLY A 379 8.98 4.08 13.80
CA GLY A 379 8.19 3.65 12.65
C GLY A 379 8.68 4.24 11.34
N SER A 380 8.02 3.82 10.26
CA SER A 380 8.40 4.16 8.90
C SER A 380 7.21 4.42 8.00
N ALA A 381 7.41 5.22 6.95
CA ALA A 381 6.43 5.40 5.88
C ALA A 381 7.10 5.67 4.54
N GLY A 382 6.58 5.09 3.46
CA GLY A 382 7.08 5.32 2.10
C GLY A 382 6.88 6.78 1.65
N LEU A 383 7.91 7.37 1.07
CA LEU A 383 7.81 8.64 0.31
C LEU A 383 7.57 8.41 -1.18
N GLY A 384 7.99 7.26 -1.70
CA GLY A 384 7.88 6.89 -3.10
C GLY A 384 9.23 6.66 -3.76
N ILE A 385 9.21 6.55 -5.08
CA ILE A 385 10.39 6.31 -5.90
C ILE A 385 11.05 7.66 -6.22
N ALA A 386 12.33 7.78 -5.93
CA ALA A 386 13.17 8.93 -6.22
C ALA A 386 14.10 8.66 -7.40
N GLN A 387 14.51 9.76 -8.06
CA GLN A 387 15.49 9.78 -9.15
C GLN A 387 16.79 10.45 -8.69
N ASP A 388 17.81 10.44 -9.54
CA ASP A 388 19.07 11.15 -9.28
C ASP A 388 18.83 12.65 -9.06
N GLY A 389 19.47 13.19 -8.02
CA GLY A 389 19.34 14.58 -7.61
C GLY A 389 18.08 14.90 -6.78
N ALA A 390 17.21 13.93 -6.50
CA ALA A 390 15.99 14.16 -5.74
C ALA A 390 16.26 14.70 -4.33
N GLN A 391 15.42 15.63 -3.89
CA GLN A 391 15.52 16.31 -2.60
C GLN A 391 14.56 15.67 -1.59
N VAL A 392 15.09 15.19 -0.47
CA VAL A 392 14.29 14.62 0.61
C VAL A 392 14.36 15.49 1.84
N SER A 393 13.20 15.74 2.45
CA SER A 393 13.12 16.43 3.73
C SER A 393 12.20 15.70 4.69
N VAL A 394 12.59 15.61 5.95
CA VAL A 394 11.79 15.07 7.04
C VAL A 394 11.72 16.13 8.13
N ARG A 395 10.54 16.35 8.70
CA ARG A 395 10.27 17.36 9.74
C ARG A 395 9.35 16.80 10.80
N ILE A 396 9.58 17.17 12.05
CA ILE A 396 8.70 16.91 13.18
C ILE A 396 7.95 18.19 13.54
N ASP A 397 6.64 18.07 13.68
CA ASP A 397 5.73 19.15 14.09
C ASP A 397 5.38 18.93 15.56
N GLY A 398 6.09 19.63 16.44
CA GLY A 398 6.01 19.48 17.89
C GLY A 398 7.39 19.37 18.52
N ASP A 399 7.44 19.13 19.84
CA ASP A 399 8.70 18.81 20.53
C ASP A 399 9.09 17.36 20.23
N PRO A 400 10.15 17.10 19.44
CA PRO A 400 10.55 15.74 19.11
C PRO A 400 10.99 14.95 20.35
N GLY A 401 11.48 15.63 21.39
CA GLY A 401 12.18 15.04 22.52
C GLY A 401 13.68 14.83 22.24
N PRO A 402 14.53 14.81 23.28
CA PRO A 402 15.99 14.91 23.14
C PRO A 402 16.67 13.67 22.53
N ARG A 403 15.96 12.53 22.47
CA ARG A 403 16.48 11.27 21.93
C ARG A 403 15.88 10.89 20.58
N ALA A 404 14.94 11.68 20.09
CA ALA A 404 14.31 11.44 18.81
C ALA A 404 15.33 11.50 17.69
N ARG A 405 15.18 10.63 16.70
CA ARG A 405 15.91 10.71 15.45
C ARG A 405 14.93 10.57 14.30
N VAL A 406 15.15 11.37 13.25
CA VAL A 406 14.47 11.26 11.97
C VAL A 406 15.49 11.14 10.86
N GLY A 407 15.10 10.49 9.78
CA GLY A 407 15.98 10.19 8.68
C GLY A 407 15.23 9.49 7.55
N ILE A 408 16.00 8.83 6.70
CA ILE A 408 15.47 8.05 5.59
C ILE A 408 16.14 6.68 5.52
N ALA A 409 15.42 5.71 4.98
CA ALA A 409 15.99 4.53 4.35
C ALA A 409 15.89 4.65 2.83
N VAL A 410 16.92 4.15 2.16
CA VAL A 410 16.98 4.03 0.70
C VAL A 410 17.06 2.56 0.34
N TYR A 411 16.18 2.13 -0.55
CA TYR A 411 16.13 0.77 -1.08
C TYR A 411 16.37 0.78 -2.59
N THR A 412 17.08 -0.24 -3.08
CA THR A 412 17.36 -0.45 -4.50
C THR A 412 16.51 -1.59 -5.03
N LEU A 413 16.13 -1.49 -6.30
CA LEU A 413 15.31 -2.52 -6.97
C LEU A 413 16.06 -3.86 -6.99
N VAL A 414 15.36 -4.95 -6.69
CA VAL A 414 15.85 -6.32 -6.91
C VAL A 414 15.46 -6.73 -8.33
N GLU A 415 16.44 -7.03 -9.17
CA GLU A 415 16.24 -7.49 -10.56
C GLU A 415 15.81 -8.96 -10.66
#